data_AF-A0A081PEA2-F1
#
_entry.id   AF-A0A081PEA2-F1
#
_cell.length_a   1.000
_cell.length_b   1.000
_cell.length_c   1.000
_cell.angle_alpha   90.00
_cell.angle_beta   90.00
_cell.angle_gamma   90.00
#
_symmetry.space_group_name_H-M   'P 1'
#
loop_
_entity.id
_entity.type
_entity.pdbx_description
1 polymer ?
#
loop_
_entity_poly.entity_id
_entity_poly.type
_entity_poly.pdbx_seq_one_letter_code
_entity_poly.pdbx_strand_id
1 'polypeptide(L)'
;MGLSNLGIFHTIIGILAIATAVISYVKYGKINLAELYGKIYFYGTVITSLTALGISKHGGFNPGHVFSILILIFVCVAYFLYSKKKGSNRSRYFENFFLSFSFFLSWLPTINETFTRIPIGHPLASDSTDPVIGKTLLIILVLFIVGSVYQFRKQKKINTDAGL
;
A
#
# COMPACT_ATOMS: atom_id res chain seq x y z
N MET A 1 5.22 -2.92 -26.67
CA MET A 1 4.21 -3.94 -26.34
C MET A 1 3.08 -3.28 -25.56
N GLY A 2 1.83 -3.34 -26.05
CA GLY A 2 0.69 -2.67 -25.44
C GLY A 2 0.33 -3.20 -24.05
N LEU A 3 -0.31 -2.35 -23.25
CA LEU A 3 -0.96 -2.77 -21.99
C LEU A 3 -2.04 -3.80 -22.32
N SER A 4 -2.02 -4.96 -21.66
CA SER A 4 -3.14 -5.89 -21.75
C SER A 4 -4.37 -5.27 -21.07
N ASN A 5 -5.57 -5.69 -21.45
CA ASN A 5 -6.81 -5.24 -20.79
C ASN A 5 -6.74 -5.44 -19.26
N LEU A 6 -6.14 -6.55 -18.82
CA LEU A 6 -5.88 -6.83 -17.40
C LEU A 6 -4.91 -5.82 -16.77
N GLY A 7 -3.85 -5.43 -17.48
CA GLY A 7 -2.89 -4.41 -17.03
C GLY A 7 -3.49 -3.02 -16.90
N ILE A 8 -4.36 -2.62 -17.84
CA ILE A 8 -5.11 -1.36 -17.76
C ILE A 8 -6.03 -1.39 -16.53
N PHE A 9 -6.81 -2.46 -16.38
CA PHE A 9 -7.71 -2.63 -15.24
C PHE A 9 -6.96 -2.58 -13.90
N HIS A 10 -5.86 -3.34 -13.77
CA HIS A 10 -5.00 -3.31 -12.60
C HIS A 10 -4.51 -1.90 -12.26
N THR A 11 -4.06 -1.15 -13.27
CA THR A 11 -3.54 0.20 -13.08
C THR A 11 -4.63 1.16 -12.59
N ILE A 12 -5.82 1.12 -13.17
CA ILE A 12 -6.96 1.98 -12.77
C ILE A 12 -7.36 1.70 -11.31
N ILE A 13 -7.51 0.42 -10.95
CA ILE A 13 -7.89 0.05 -9.58
C ILE A 13 -6.77 0.37 -8.58
N GLY A 14 -5.51 0.18 -8.98
CA GLY A 14 -4.35 0.55 -8.17
C GLY A 14 -4.27 2.04 -7.86
N ILE A 15 -4.51 2.89 -8.87
CA ILE A 15 -4.57 4.36 -8.69
C ILE A 15 -5.71 4.73 -7.75
N LEU A 16 -6.90 4.13 -7.92
CA LEU A 16 -8.04 4.38 -7.04
C LEU A 16 -7.74 3.97 -5.58
N ALA A 17 -7.07 2.83 -5.38
CA ALA A 17 -6.66 2.39 -4.05
C ALA A 17 -5.68 3.38 -3.42
N ILE A 18 -4.63 3.80 -4.14
CA ILE A 18 -3.65 4.76 -3.63
C ILE A 18 -4.31 6.10 -3.30
N ALA A 19 -5.16 6.63 -4.19
CA ALA A 19 -5.86 7.90 -3.96
C ALA A 19 -6.75 7.85 -2.71
N THR A 20 -7.51 6.77 -2.54
CA THR A 20 -8.40 6.62 -1.37
C THR A 20 -7.64 6.37 -0.08
N ALA A 21 -6.47 5.74 -0.10
CA ALA A 21 -5.57 5.67 1.05
C ALA A 21 -5.13 7.07 1.50
N VAL A 22 -4.68 7.91 0.56
CA VAL A 22 -4.26 9.30 0.83
C VAL A 22 -5.42 10.08 1.45
N ILE A 23 -6.62 10.01 0.87
CA ILE A 23 -7.81 10.66 1.43
C ILE A 23 -8.11 10.15 2.85
N SER A 24 -7.97 8.85 3.09
CA SER A 24 -8.18 8.25 4.42
C SER A 24 -7.16 8.76 5.43
N TYR A 25 -5.88 8.87 5.06
CA TYR A 25 -4.85 9.48 5.90
C TYR A 25 -5.15 10.93 6.25
N VAL A 26 -5.52 11.76 5.28
CA VAL A 26 -5.82 13.17 5.51
C VAL A 26 -7.03 13.32 6.45
N LYS A 27 -8.10 12.55 6.22
CA LYS A 27 -9.34 12.70 6.98
C LYS A 27 -9.30 12.06 8.36
N TYR A 28 -8.67 10.90 8.51
CA TYR A 28 -8.73 10.08 9.72
C TYR A 28 -7.37 9.89 10.41
N GLY A 29 -6.27 10.30 9.79
CA GLY A 29 -4.90 10.05 10.26
C GLY A 29 -4.44 8.60 10.08
N LYS A 30 -5.26 7.77 9.43
CA LYS A 30 -5.01 6.34 9.16
C LYS A 30 -5.93 5.85 8.06
N ILE A 31 -5.57 4.71 7.47
CA ILE A 31 -6.48 3.95 6.61
C ILE A 31 -7.55 3.33 7.52
N ASN A 32 -8.77 3.87 7.47
CA ASN A 32 -9.86 3.48 8.37
C ASN A 32 -10.86 2.52 7.69
N LEU A 33 -10.79 1.22 8.01
CA LEU A 33 -11.66 0.18 7.44
C LEU A 33 -13.14 0.30 7.83
N ALA A 34 -13.47 1.12 8.84
CA ALA A 34 -14.87 1.43 9.16
C ALA A 34 -15.50 2.38 8.12
N GLU A 35 -14.67 3.15 7.42
CA GLU A 35 -15.08 4.27 6.56
C GLU A 35 -14.94 3.91 5.08
N LEU A 36 -15.69 4.63 4.22
CA LEU A 36 -15.75 4.35 2.79
C LEU A 36 -14.36 4.31 2.13
N TYR A 37 -13.52 5.33 2.37
CA TYR A 37 -12.20 5.42 1.74
C TYR A 37 -11.25 4.28 2.16
N GLY A 38 -11.32 3.82 3.42
CA GLY A 38 -10.51 2.68 3.85
C GLY A 38 -11.01 1.35 3.26
N LYS A 39 -12.33 1.21 3.10
CA LYS A 39 -12.92 0.05 2.39
C LYS A 39 -12.49 0.01 0.92
N ILE A 40 -12.55 1.16 0.23
CA ILE A 40 -12.11 1.24 -1.19
C ILE A 40 -10.62 0.89 -1.29
N TYR A 41 -9.78 1.44 -0.42
CA TYR A 41 -8.36 1.06 -0.36
C TYR A 41 -8.20 -0.46 -0.18
N PHE A 42 -8.89 -1.06 0.79
CA PHE A 42 -8.78 -2.49 1.08
C PHE A 42 -9.17 -3.35 -0.13
N TYR A 43 -10.40 -3.20 -0.63
CA TYR A 43 -10.88 -4.01 -1.75
C TYR A 43 -10.08 -3.73 -3.02
N GLY A 44 -9.75 -2.46 -3.29
CA GLY A 44 -8.92 -2.07 -4.42
C GLY A 44 -7.52 -2.69 -4.34
N THR A 45 -6.89 -2.70 -3.17
CA THR A 45 -5.56 -3.30 -2.98
C THR A 45 -5.60 -4.82 -3.13
N VAL A 46 -6.64 -5.49 -2.64
CA VAL A 46 -6.85 -6.93 -2.85
C VAL A 46 -6.97 -7.25 -4.34
N ILE A 47 -7.84 -6.54 -5.06
CA ILE A 47 -8.05 -6.73 -6.51
C ILE A 47 -6.75 -6.44 -7.29
N THR A 48 -6.07 -5.34 -6.96
CA THR A 48 -4.80 -4.94 -7.59
C THR A 48 -3.72 -6.01 -7.36
N SER A 49 -3.61 -6.53 -6.14
CA SER A 49 -2.64 -7.59 -5.83
C SER A 49 -2.94 -8.87 -6.63
N LEU A 50 -4.19 -9.34 -6.62
CA LEU A 50 -4.61 -10.53 -7.38
C LEU A 50 -4.36 -10.37 -8.88
N THR A 51 -4.66 -9.20 -9.44
CA THR A 51 -4.44 -8.93 -10.87
C THR A 51 -2.95 -8.81 -11.22
N ALA A 52 -2.09 -8.31 -10.33
CA ALA A 52 -0.64 -8.31 -10.53
C ALA A 52 -0.05 -9.72 -10.72
N LEU A 53 -0.61 -10.72 -10.03
CA LEU A 53 -0.21 -12.12 -10.20
C LEU A 53 -0.53 -12.63 -11.61
N GLY A 54 -1.63 -12.19 -12.20
CA GLY A 54 -2.04 -12.56 -13.56
C GLY A 54 -1.35 -11.78 -14.68
N ILE A 55 -0.74 -10.62 -14.39
CA ILE A 55 -0.09 -9.77 -15.41
C ILE A 55 1.33 -10.21 -15.74
N SER A 56 2.01 -10.92 -14.84
CA SER A 56 3.44 -11.19 -14.97
C SER A 56 3.80 -11.92 -16.27
N LYS A 57 4.38 -11.17 -17.22
CA LYS A 57 4.71 -11.60 -18.59
C LYS A 57 6.04 -12.37 -18.73
N HIS A 58 6.79 -12.56 -17.65
CA HIS A 58 8.15 -13.13 -17.72
C HIS A 58 8.23 -14.66 -17.57
N GLY A 59 7.10 -15.38 -17.64
CA GLY A 59 7.10 -16.85 -17.65
C GLY A 59 7.55 -17.51 -16.33
N GLY A 60 7.62 -16.76 -15.22
CA GLY A 60 8.07 -17.27 -13.92
C GLY A 60 7.82 -16.32 -12.75
N PHE A 61 8.14 -16.80 -11.56
CA PHE A 61 8.04 -16.04 -10.31
C PHE A 61 9.07 -14.89 -10.30
N ASN A 62 8.63 -13.69 -9.95
CA ASN A 62 9.42 -12.47 -10.02
C ASN A 62 9.16 -11.57 -8.79
N PRO A 63 9.93 -10.49 -8.57
CA PRO A 63 9.73 -9.60 -7.43
C PRO A 63 8.30 -9.02 -7.33
N GLY A 64 7.62 -8.78 -8.45
CA GLY A 64 6.23 -8.33 -8.47
C GLY A 64 5.26 -9.32 -7.83
N HIS A 65 5.47 -10.63 -8.00
CA HIS A 65 4.70 -11.65 -7.29
C HIS A 65 4.94 -11.60 -5.79
N VAL A 66 6.19 -11.45 -5.37
CA VAL A 66 6.56 -11.34 -3.95
C VAL A 66 5.83 -10.16 -3.31
N PHE A 67 5.89 -8.97 -3.93
CA PHE A 67 5.20 -7.79 -3.41
C PHE A 67 3.69 -7.98 -3.37
N SER A 68 3.09 -8.52 -4.44
CA SER A 68 1.65 -8.79 -4.48
C SER A 68 1.20 -9.73 -3.35
N ILE A 69 1.90 -10.84 -3.14
CA ILE A 69 1.59 -11.82 -2.09
C ILE A 69 1.76 -11.18 -0.71
N LEU A 70 2.86 -10.47 -0.47
CA LEU A 70 3.12 -9.81 0.80
C LEU A 70 2.05 -8.75 1.12
N ILE A 71 1.72 -7.89 0.16
CA ILE A 71 0.67 -6.88 0.31
C ILE A 71 -0.67 -7.56 0.63
N LEU A 72 -1.01 -8.63 -0.09
CA LEU A 72 -2.25 -9.38 0.13
C LEU A 72 -2.31 -9.96 1.55
N ILE A 73 -1.21 -10.54 2.05
CA ILE A 73 -1.12 -11.03 3.43
C ILE A 73 -1.36 -9.89 4.42
N PHE A 74 -0.68 -8.76 4.27
CA PHE A 74 -0.82 -7.63 5.19
C PHE A 74 -2.25 -7.08 5.24
N VAL A 75 -2.89 -6.87 4.09
CA VAL A 75 -4.28 -6.35 4.07
C VAL A 75 -5.27 -7.37 4.64
N CYS A 76 -5.08 -8.66 4.36
CA CYS A 76 -5.93 -9.72 4.93
C CYS A 76 -5.79 -9.83 6.45
N VAL A 77 -4.56 -9.78 6.96
CA VAL A 77 -4.31 -9.81 8.42
C VAL A 77 -4.87 -8.54 9.07
N ALA A 78 -4.69 -7.36 8.45
CA ALA A 78 -5.29 -6.12 8.95
C ALA A 78 -6.82 -6.21 9.02
N TYR A 79 -7.46 -6.73 7.96
CA TYR A 79 -8.91 -6.92 7.94
C TYR A 79 -9.39 -7.94 8.97
N PHE A 80 -8.63 -9.00 9.22
CA PHE A 80 -8.90 -9.96 10.28
C PHE A 80 -8.85 -9.30 11.67
N LEU A 81 -7.81 -8.50 11.94
CA LEU A 81 -7.68 -7.74 13.19
C LEU A 81 -8.86 -6.77 13.34
N TYR A 82 -9.22 -6.04 12.29
CA TYR A 82 -10.38 -5.16 12.25
C TYR A 82 -11.68 -5.90 12.57
N SER A 83 -11.94 -7.02 11.92
CA SER A 83 -13.23 -7.72 11.99
C SER A 83 -13.42 -8.53 13.27
N LYS A 84 -12.37 -9.21 13.75
CA LYS A 84 -12.45 -10.20 14.84
C LYS A 84 -11.89 -9.71 16.18
N LYS A 85 -11.15 -8.60 16.20
CA LYS A 85 -10.51 -8.06 17.42
C LYS A 85 -10.91 -6.60 17.68
N LYS A 86 -12.20 -6.27 17.50
CA LYS A 86 -12.74 -4.91 17.64
C LYS A 86 -12.47 -4.28 19.01
N GLY A 87 -12.55 -5.07 20.09
CA GLY A 87 -12.30 -4.60 21.46
C GLY A 87 -10.83 -4.64 21.92
N SER A 88 -9.89 -5.08 21.06
CA SER A 88 -8.48 -5.15 21.45
C SER A 88 -7.71 -3.92 20.99
N ASN A 89 -7.29 -3.11 21.95
CA ASN A 89 -6.44 -1.94 21.72
C ASN A 89 -5.10 -2.31 21.09
N ARG A 90 -4.50 -3.45 21.49
CA ARG A 90 -3.25 -3.93 20.91
C ARG A 90 -3.40 -4.25 19.42
N SER A 91 -4.53 -4.87 19.04
CA SER A 91 -4.82 -5.18 17.63
C SER A 91 -4.96 -3.94 16.75
N ARG A 92 -5.38 -2.78 17.31
CA ARG A 92 -5.48 -1.52 16.54
C ARG A 92 -4.11 -1.04 16.06
N TYR A 93 -3.06 -1.22 16.85
CA TYR A 93 -1.70 -0.85 16.44
C TYR A 93 -1.23 -1.67 15.24
N PHE A 94 -1.39 -3.00 15.32
CA PHE A 94 -1.01 -3.90 14.24
C PHE A 94 -1.84 -3.69 12.98
N GLU A 95 -3.15 -3.44 13.12
CA GLU A 95 -4.00 -3.08 11.98
C GLU A 95 -3.52 -1.81 11.27
N ASN A 96 -3.33 -0.72 12.03
CA ASN A 96 -2.88 0.55 11.46
C ASN A 96 -1.51 0.40 10.78
N PHE A 97 -0.60 -0.36 11.41
CA PHE A 97 0.72 -0.64 10.85
C PHE A 97 0.63 -1.48 9.58
N PHE A 98 -0.12 -2.58 9.56
CA PHE A 98 -0.22 -3.44 8.39
C PHE A 98 -0.88 -2.76 7.19
N LEU A 99 -1.92 -1.95 7.40
CA LEU A 99 -2.51 -1.16 6.31
C LEU A 99 -1.54 -0.09 5.80
N SER A 100 -0.78 0.54 6.70
CA SER A 100 0.19 1.56 6.28
C SER A 100 1.41 0.93 5.61
N PHE A 101 1.81 -0.25 6.04
CA PHE A 101 2.92 -0.98 5.45
C PHE A 101 2.53 -1.58 4.10
N SER A 102 1.30 -2.06 3.91
CA SER A 102 0.81 -2.46 2.58
C SER A 102 0.76 -1.28 1.62
N PHE A 103 0.38 -0.09 2.10
CA PHE A 103 0.42 1.14 1.30
C PHE A 103 1.86 1.50 0.91
N PHE A 104 2.79 1.50 1.88
CA PHE A 104 4.21 1.69 1.63
C PHE A 104 4.76 0.68 0.60
N LEU A 105 4.48 -0.61 0.76
CA LEU A 105 4.96 -1.65 -0.15
C LEU A 105 4.46 -1.48 -1.58
N SER A 106 3.25 -0.92 -1.77
CA SER A 106 2.73 -0.65 -3.12
C SER A 106 3.58 0.38 -3.89
N TRP A 107 4.24 1.31 -3.20
CA TRP A 107 5.09 2.32 -3.84
C TRP A 107 6.39 1.77 -4.42
N LEU A 108 6.90 0.64 -3.91
CA LEU A 108 8.14 0.04 -4.40
C LEU A 108 8.05 -0.34 -5.90
N PRO A 109 7.12 -1.22 -6.32
CA PRO A 109 6.95 -1.51 -7.73
C PRO A 109 6.42 -0.30 -8.51
N THR A 110 5.54 0.53 -7.92
CA THR A 110 5.00 1.70 -8.63
C THR A 110 6.08 2.69 -9.04
N ILE A 111 7.01 3.03 -8.14
CA ILE A 111 8.12 3.94 -8.49
C ILE A 111 9.04 3.28 -9.49
N ASN A 112 9.41 2.02 -9.26
CA ASN A 112 10.30 1.31 -10.17
C ASN A 112 9.74 1.29 -11.60
N GLU A 113 8.48 0.90 -11.76
CA GLU A 113 7.78 0.83 -13.05
C GLU A 113 7.57 2.22 -13.66
N THR A 114 7.28 3.23 -12.85
CA THR A 114 7.05 4.60 -13.35
C THR A 114 8.36 5.21 -13.82
N PHE A 115 9.42 5.16 -13.01
CA PHE A 115 10.67 5.86 -13.30
C PHE A 115 11.43 5.21 -14.46
N THR A 116 11.33 3.90 -14.63
CA THR A 116 11.97 3.18 -15.74
C THR A 116 11.17 3.25 -17.06
N ARG A 117 9.96 3.83 -17.06
CA ARG A 117 9.10 3.89 -18.26
C ARG A 117 8.65 5.30 -18.65
N ILE A 118 8.61 6.22 -17.70
CA ILE A 118 8.09 7.57 -17.89
C ILE A 118 9.21 8.60 -17.62
N PRO A 119 9.32 9.64 -18.46
CA PRO A 119 8.60 9.86 -19.72
C PRO A 119 9.02 8.90 -20.84
N ILE A 120 8.11 8.63 -21.77
CA ILE A 120 8.35 7.68 -22.88
C ILE A 120 9.50 8.19 -23.74
N GLY A 121 10.50 7.33 -23.99
CA GLY A 121 11.70 7.66 -24.76
C GLY A 121 12.82 8.30 -23.94
N HIS A 122 12.53 8.85 -22.75
CA HIS A 122 13.53 9.40 -21.83
C HIS A 122 13.17 9.06 -20.37
N PRO A 123 13.26 7.79 -19.95
CA PRO A 123 12.92 7.38 -18.59
C PRO A 123 13.71 8.16 -17.53
N LEU A 124 13.10 8.40 -16.37
CA LEU A 124 13.75 9.03 -15.22
C LEU A 124 14.87 8.17 -14.60
N ALA A 125 14.82 6.85 -14.78
CA ALA A 125 15.80 5.90 -14.29
C ALA A 125 16.19 4.90 -15.40
N SER A 126 17.48 4.54 -15.47
CA SER A 126 17.96 3.56 -16.47
C SER A 126 17.49 2.13 -16.19
N ASP A 127 17.43 1.77 -14.92
CA ASP A 127 17.08 0.43 -14.43
C ASP A 127 16.64 0.49 -12.96
N SER A 128 16.33 -0.67 -12.37
CA SER A 128 15.83 -0.78 -10.99
C SER A 128 16.88 -0.51 -9.91
N THR A 129 18.15 -0.38 -10.26
CA THR A 129 19.26 -0.07 -9.35
C THR A 129 19.69 1.39 -9.39
N ASP A 130 19.05 2.19 -10.26
CA ASP A 130 19.32 3.63 -10.36
C ASP A 130 19.17 4.33 -9.00
N PRO A 131 20.18 5.10 -8.56
CA PRO A 131 20.14 5.83 -7.30
C PRO A 131 18.90 6.72 -7.11
N VAL A 132 18.29 7.23 -8.19
CA VAL A 132 17.08 8.07 -8.09
C VAL A 132 15.88 7.30 -7.51
N ILE A 133 15.74 6.01 -7.85
CA ILE A 133 14.72 5.12 -7.30
C ILE A 133 14.98 4.92 -5.81
N GLY A 134 16.21 4.57 -5.44
CA GLY A 134 16.60 4.34 -4.05
C GLY A 134 16.37 5.56 -3.16
N LYS A 135 16.76 6.76 -3.62
CA LYS A 135 16.52 8.02 -2.91
C LYS A 135 15.05 8.33 -2.74
N THR A 136 14.24 8.09 -3.77
CA THR A 136 12.79 8.32 -3.71
C THR A 136 12.11 7.37 -2.73
N LEU A 137 12.48 6.09 -2.75
CA LEU A 137 11.99 5.08 -1.81
C LEU A 137 12.42 5.39 -0.37
N LEU A 138 13.63 5.94 -0.17
CA LEU A 138 14.07 6.39 1.15
C LEU A 138 13.18 7.52 1.69
N ILE A 139 12.81 8.49 0.87
CA ILE A 139 11.88 9.56 1.27
C ILE A 139 10.53 8.97 1.69
N ILE A 140 9.99 8.04 0.89
CA ILE A 140 8.73 7.37 1.20
C ILE A 140 8.83 6.52 2.47
N LEU A 141 9.97 5.85 2.70
CA LEU A 141 10.24 5.11 3.93
C LEU A 141 10.24 6.04 5.15
N VAL A 142 10.88 7.21 5.05
CA VAL A 142 10.86 8.22 6.11
C VAL A 142 9.43 8.70 6.39
N LEU A 143 8.65 8.99 5.34
CA LEU A 143 7.24 9.36 5.49
C LEU A 143 6.41 8.26 6.16
N PHE A 144 6.64 7.00 5.78
CA PHE A 144 6.00 5.84 6.41
C PHE A 144 6.36 5.72 7.89
N ILE A 145 7.63 5.90 8.26
CA ILE A 145 8.08 5.85 9.67
C ILE A 145 7.41 6.97 10.47
N VAL A 146 7.48 8.22 9.98
CA VAL A 146 6.87 9.38 10.64
C VAL A 146 5.37 9.18 10.80
N GLY A 147 4.68 8.73 9.75
CA GLY A 147 3.26 8.42 9.77
C GLY A 147 2.91 7.31 10.78
N SER A 148 3.72 6.26 10.84
CA SER A 148 3.52 5.14 11.78
C SER A 148 3.70 5.57 13.23
N VAL A 149 4.72 6.39 13.52
CA VAL A 149 4.92 6.98 14.86
C VAL A 149 3.74 7.87 15.24
N TYR A 150 3.26 8.70 14.32
CA TYR A 150 2.07 9.53 14.55
C TYR A 150 0.83 8.68 14.85
N GLN A 151 0.57 7.64 14.07
CA GLN A 151 -0.53 6.70 14.30
C GLN A 151 -0.42 6.00 15.64
N PHE A 152 0.78 5.58 16.03
CA PHE A 152 1.02 4.95 17.33
C PHE A 152 0.69 5.91 18.48
N ARG A 153 1.16 7.15 18.41
CA ARG A 153 0.84 8.19 19.41
C ARG A 153 -0.65 8.47 19.49
N LYS A 154 -1.32 8.59 18.34
CA LYS A 154 -2.77 8.82 18.26
C LYS A 154 -3.54 7.65 18.86
N GLN A 155 -3.16 6.40 18.56
CA GLN A 155 -3.78 5.22 19.12
C GLN A 155 -3.55 5.10 20.63
N LYS A 156 -2.37 5.47 21.13
CA LYS A 156 -2.08 5.53 22.56
C LYS A 156 -3.02 6.50 23.27
N LYS A 157 -3.21 7.69 22.72
CA LYS A 157 -4.14 8.68 23.28
C LYS A 157 -5.58 8.14 23.34
N ILE A 158 -6.06 7.52 22.26
CA ILE A 158 -7.41 6.91 22.21
C ILE A 158 -7.58 5.85 23.31
N ASN A 159 -6.55 5.03 23.56
CA ASN A 159 -6.62 4.01 24.60
C ASN A 159 -6.67 4.62 26.01
N THR A 160 -5.83 5.64 26.27
CA THR A 160 -5.82 6.36 27.55
C THR A 160 -7.13 7.06 27.82
N ASP A 161 -7.69 7.75 26.82
CA ASP A 161 -8.99 8.43 26.93
C ASP A 161 -10.15 7.43 27.18
N ALA A 162 -9.99 6.18 26.73
CA ALA A 162 -10.93 5.09 26.98
C ALA A 162 -10.74 4.39 28.34
N GLY A 163 -9.81 4.85 29.19
CA GLY A 163 -9.53 4.24 30.50
C GLY A 163 -8.82 2.89 30.45
N LEU A 164 -8.06 2.63 29.36
CA LEU A 164 -7.41 1.34 29.05
C LEU A 164 -5.88 1.45 28.95
#